data_AF-A0A7X7TBT9-F1
#
_entry.id   AF-A0A7X7TBT9-F1
#
_cell.length_a   1.000
_cell.length_b   1.000
_cell.length_c   1.000
_cell.angle_alpha   90.00
_cell.angle_beta   90.00
_cell.angle_gamma   90.00
#
_symmetry.space_group_name_H-M   'P 1'
#
loop_
_entity.id
_entity.type
_entity.pdbx_description
1 polymer ?
#
loop_
_entity_poly.entity_id
_entity_poly.type
_entity_poly.pdbx_seq_one_letter_code
_entity_poly.pdbx_strand_id
1 'polypeptide(L)'
;MDILRELYDFFPTAVFTGKALVFISEETRVELTEHRRANFSSIGKEMPVLRVRIFKKALNGEFVPGHYEDFELHSINELAAQVERYIQFAVGKNIREITEP
;
A
#
# COMPACT_ATOMS: atom_id res chain seq x y z
N MET A 1 -11.21 13.31 3.16
CA MET A 1 -9.76 13.03 3.20
C MET A 1 -9.55 11.71 2.50
N ASP A 2 -8.81 11.73 1.41
CA ASP A 2 -8.49 10.58 0.58
C ASP A 2 -7.15 10.06 1.11
N ILE A 3 -7.19 9.02 1.95
CA ILE A 3 -6.03 8.58 2.74
C ILE A 3 -4.83 8.23 1.84
N LEU A 4 -5.11 7.78 0.62
CA LEU A 4 -4.10 7.49 -0.39
C LEU A 4 -3.36 8.74 -0.87
N ARG A 5 -4.03 9.90 -0.94
CA ARG A 5 -3.35 11.15 -1.28
C ARG A 5 -2.42 11.62 -0.17
N GLU A 6 -2.84 11.44 1.08
CA GLU A 6 -1.99 11.78 2.21
C GLU A 6 -0.78 10.85 2.28
N LEU A 7 -0.97 9.54 2.04
CA LEU A 7 0.13 8.57 1.97
C LEU A 7 1.07 8.81 0.78
N TYR A 8 0.59 9.38 -0.34
CA TYR A 8 1.43 9.71 -1.50
C TYR A 8 2.60 10.60 -1.12
N ASP A 9 2.37 11.59 -0.25
CA ASP A 9 3.42 12.52 0.20
C ASP A 9 4.50 11.84 1.04
N PHE A 10 4.22 10.66 1.63
CA PHE A 10 5.20 9.85 2.39
C PHE A 10 6.00 8.90 1.50
N PHE A 11 5.52 8.63 0.29
CA PHE A 11 6.02 7.59 -0.59
C PHE A 11 6.35 8.16 -1.98
N PRO A 12 7.49 8.87 -2.12
CA PRO A 12 7.81 9.60 -3.36
C PRO A 12 8.02 8.71 -4.58
N THR A 13 8.30 7.42 -4.38
CA THR A 13 8.46 6.40 -5.43
C THR A 13 7.13 5.76 -5.84
N ALA A 14 6.03 6.07 -5.14
CA ALA A 14 4.71 5.53 -5.45
C ALA A 14 4.08 6.27 -6.63
N VAL A 15 3.35 5.54 -7.47
CA VAL A 15 2.51 6.10 -8.53
C VAL A 15 1.05 6.07 -8.09
N PHE A 16 0.40 7.24 -8.08
CA PHE A 16 -1.03 7.32 -7.83
C PHE A 16 -1.83 7.07 -9.10
N THR A 17 -2.60 5.99 -9.12
CA THR A 17 -3.39 5.54 -10.29
C THR A 17 -4.81 6.12 -10.33
N GLY A 18 -5.14 7.03 -9.42
CA GLY A 18 -6.51 7.53 -9.21
C GLY A 18 -7.37 6.67 -8.28
N LYS A 19 -6.97 5.42 -8.01
CA LYS A 19 -7.67 4.48 -7.12
C LYS A 19 -6.76 3.70 -6.15
N ALA A 20 -5.46 3.72 -6.40
CA ALA A 20 -4.45 3.00 -5.63
C ALA A 20 -3.11 3.73 -5.70
N LEU A 21 -2.28 3.58 -4.67
CA LEU A 21 -0.85 3.86 -4.76
C LEU A 21 -0.13 2.57 -5.16
N VAL A 22 0.72 2.65 -6.17
CA VAL A 22 1.43 1.48 -6.71
C VAL A 22 2.92 1.72 -6.66
N PHE A 23 3.66 0.74 -6.13
CA PHE A 23 5.11 0.66 -6.19
C PHE A 23 5.48 -0.50 -7.10
N ILE A 24 6.45 -0.30 -8.00
CA ILE A 24 6.93 -1.37 -8.87
C ILE A 24 8.46 -1.37 -8.79
N SER A 25 9.02 -2.55 -8.61
CA SER A 25 10.42 -2.86 -8.80
C SER A 25 10.56 -4.01 -9.81
N GLU A 26 11.79 -4.38 -10.15
CA GLU A 26 12.05 -5.49 -11.08
C GLU A 26 11.40 -6.81 -10.67
N GLU A 27 11.27 -7.04 -9.36
CA GLU A 27 10.87 -8.34 -8.78
C GLU A 27 9.51 -8.29 -8.09
N THR A 28 9.06 -7.10 -7.67
CA THR A 28 7.86 -6.95 -6.83
C THR A 28 6.99 -5.78 -7.28
N ARG A 29 5.68 -5.95 -7.19
CA ARG A 29 4.69 -4.86 -7.29
C ARG A 29 3.93 -4.79 -5.98
N VAL A 30 3.71 -3.59 -5.47
CA VAL A 30 2.94 -3.36 -4.26
C VAL A 30 1.80 -2.40 -4.57
N GLU A 31 0.60 -2.71 -4.09
CA GLU A 31 -0.57 -1.86 -4.27
C GLU A 31 -1.23 -1.54 -2.94
N LEU A 32 -1.49 -0.26 -2.70
CA LEU A 32 -2.23 0.23 -1.56
C LEU A 32 -3.60 0.71 -2.04
N THR A 33 -4.65 0.17 -1.45
CA THR A 33 -6.03 0.52 -1.78
C THR A 33 -6.80 0.87 -0.52
N GLU A 34 -7.55 1.97 -0.54
CA GLU A 34 -8.52 2.29 0.50
C GLU A 34 -9.76 1.39 0.30
N HIS A 35 -10.09 0.62 1.33
CA HIS A 35 -11.33 -0.12 1.45
C HIS A 35 -12.19 0.56 2.51
N ARG A 36 -13.39 1.00 2.11
CA ARG A 36 -14.44 1.36 3.07
C ARG A 36 -15.24 0.11 3.34
N ARG A 37 -15.28 -0.35 4.60
CA ARG A 37 -16.23 -1.39 4.98
C ARG A 37 -17.61 -0.80 4.81
N ALA A 38 -18.36 -1.22 3.79
CA ALA A 38 -19.74 -0.80 3.61
C ALA A 38 -20.62 -1.50 4.65
N ASN A 39 -20.55 -1.08 5.92
CA ASN A 39 -21.41 -1.60 6.96
C ASN A 39 -22.60 -0.67 7.10
N PHE A 40 -23.64 -0.95 6.32
CA PHE A 40 -24.97 -0.30 6.36
C PHE A 40 -25.67 -0.29 7.74
N SER A 41 -25.04 -0.79 8.81
CA SER A 41 -25.65 -1.03 10.12
C SER A 41 -24.98 -0.33 11.31
N SER A 42 -24.00 0.56 11.11
CA SER A 42 -23.29 1.16 12.25
C SER A 42 -23.35 2.69 12.24
N ILE A 43 -24.00 3.25 13.27
CA ILE A 43 -24.09 4.69 13.59
C ILE A 43 -22.73 5.16 14.12
N GLY A 44 -21.69 5.11 13.29
CA GLY A 44 -20.32 5.46 13.65
C GLY A 44 -19.52 5.84 12.42
N LYS A 45 -18.61 6.80 12.57
CA LYS A 45 -17.70 7.26 11.51
C LYS A 45 -16.85 6.06 11.07
N GLU A 46 -17.20 5.45 9.93
CA GLU A 46 -16.47 4.30 9.38
C GLU A 46 -14.99 4.68 9.21
N MET A 47 -14.09 3.91 9.84
CA MET A 47 -12.67 4.12 9.65
C MET A 47 -12.23 3.52 8.32
N PRO A 48 -11.49 4.26 7.49
CA PRO A 48 -10.95 3.72 6.25
C PRO A 48 -9.95 2.60 6.57
N VAL A 49 -10.09 1.46 5.89
CA VAL A 49 -9.16 0.34 5.99
C VAL A 49 -8.19 0.44 4.82
N LEU A 50 -6.89 0.47 5.08
CA LEU A 50 -5.89 0.46 4.02
C LEU A 50 -5.42 -0.97 3.77
N ARG A 51 -5.67 -1.50 2.57
CA ARG A 51 -5.13 -2.80 2.16
C ARG A 51 -3.83 -2.64 1.41
N VAL A 52 -2.79 -3.32 1.84
CA VAL A 52 -1.52 -3.46 1.12
C VAL A 52 -1.50 -4.83 0.46
N ARG A 53 -1.36 -4.91 -0.87
CA ARG A 53 -1.17 -6.14 -1.62
C ARG A 53 0.23 -6.20 -2.19
N ILE A 54 0.91 -7.32 -2.06
CA ILE A 54 2.25 -7.56 -2.60
C ILE A 54 2.16 -8.64 -3.65
N PHE A 55 2.72 -8.37 -4.81
CA PHE A 55 2.78 -9.25 -5.96
C PHE A 55 4.23 -9.55 -6.29
N LYS A 56 4.58 -10.81 -6.54
CA LYS A 56 5.93 -11.21 -6.95
C LYS A 56 5.95 -11.54 -8.43
N LYS A 57 7.01 -11.17 -9.11
CA LYS A 57 7.22 -11.50 -10.52
C LYS A 57 7.51 -12.99 -10.66
N ALA A 58 6.70 -13.68 -11.45
CA ALA A 58 6.92 -15.07 -11.83
C ALA A 58 7.91 -15.17 -12.99
N LEU A 59 8.39 -16.39 -13.27
CA LEU A 59 9.36 -16.66 -14.35
C LEU A 59 8.83 -16.29 -15.74
N ASN A 60 7.51 -16.20 -15.91
CA ASN A 60 6.85 -15.76 -17.14
C ASN A 60 6.80 -14.22 -17.29
N GLY A 61 7.33 -13.47 -16.31
CA GLY A 61 7.32 -12.01 -16.29
C GLY A 61 6.05 -11.39 -15.70
N GLU A 62 5.04 -12.18 -15.33
CA GLU A 62 3.80 -11.68 -14.75
C GLU A 62 3.91 -11.48 -13.23
N PHE A 63 3.23 -10.46 -12.70
CA PHE A 63 3.12 -10.25 -11.26
C PHE A 63 1.98 -11.08 -10.68
N VAL A 64 2.34 -12.09 -9.88
CA VAL A 64 1.40 -13.00 -9.24
C VAL A 64 1.08 -12.50 -7.82
N PRO A 65 -0.19 -12.47 -7.40
CA PRO A 65 -0.57 -12.05 -6.06
C PRO A 65 0.08 -12.95 -5.01
N GLY A 66 0.74 -12.32 -4.03
CA GLY A 66 1.30 -12.96 -2.87
C GLY A 66 0.50 -12.60 -1.62
N HIS A 67 1.17 -11.97 -0.66
CA HIS A 67 0.59 -11.58 0.62
C HIS A 67 -0.21 -10.28 0.50
N TYR A 68 -1.22 -10.14 1.35
CA TYR A 68 -1.87 -8.88 1.62
C TYR A 68 -2.12 -8.72 3.11
N GLU A 69 -2.20 -7.47 3.57
CA GLU A 69 -2.55 -7.15 4.94
C GLU A 69 -3.41 -5.88 4.99
N ASP A 70 -4.33 -5.85 5.95
CA ASP A 70 -5.22 -4.72 6.19
C ASP A 70 -4.76 -3.93 7.41
N PHE A 71 -4.64 -2.62 7.24
CA PHE A 71 -4.26 -1.68 8.28
C PHE A 71 -5.44 -0.78 8.65
N GLU A 72 -5.76 -0.76 9.95
CA GLU A 72 -6.81 0.08 10.53
C GLU A 72 -6.17 0.95 11.62
N LEU A 73 -5.55 2.06 11.21
CA LEU A 73 -4.84 2.96 12.13
C LEU A 73 -5.45 4.37 12.11
N HIS A 74 -5.53 4.96 13.30
CA HIS A 74 -6.17 6.26 13.52
C HIS A 74 -5.31 7.45 13.08
N SER A 75 -3.98 7.26 13.01
CA SER A 75 -3.00 8.30 12.69
C SER A 75 -2.33 7.99 11.34
N ILE A 76 -2.34 8.98 10.44
CA ILE A 76 -1.71 8.86 9.11
C ILE A 76 -0.21 8.61 9.20
N ASN A 77 0.49 9.24 10.15
CA ASN A 77 1.93 9.09 10.35
C ASN A 77 2.28 7.66 10.81
N GLU A 78 1.48 7.10 11.72
CA GLU A 78 1.66 5.73 12.18
C GLU A 78 1.34 4.73 11.08
N LEU A 79 0.28 5.00 10.30
CA LEU A 79 -0.09 4.20 9.15
C LEU A 79 1.02 4.17 8.12
N ALA A 80 1.54 5.33 7.71
CA ALA A 80 2.66 5.43 6.79
C ALA A 80 3.88 4.64 7.29
N ALA A 81 4.26 4.81 8.56
CA ALA A 81 5.41 4.13 9.14
C ALA A 81 5.24 2.61 9.28
N GLN A 82 4.02 2.12 9.56
CA GLN A 82 3.75 0.68 9.61
C GLN A 82 3.71 0.05 8.22
N VAL A 83 3.05 0.72 7.27
CA VAL A 83 2.98 0.29 5.86
C VAL A 83 4.38 0.25 5.26
N GLU A 84 5.19 1.28 5.49
CA GLU A 84 6.58 1.30 5.04
C GLU A 84 7.36 0.09 5.55
N ARG A 85 7.32 -0.16 6.86
CA ARG A 85 8.01 -1.31 7.47
C ARG A 85 7.52 -2.63 6.88
N TYR A 86 6.20 -2.80 6.77
CA TYR A 86 5.61 -4.01 6.20
C TYR A 86 6.11 -4.27 4.77
N ILE A 87 6.11 -3.24 3.93
CA ILE A 87 6.59 -3.34 2.55
C ILE A 87 8.10 -3.62 2.53
N GLN A 88 8.90 -2.92 3.33
CA GLN A 88 10.34 -3.14 3.41
C GLN A 88 10.69 -4.58 3.84
N PHE A 89 9.98 -5.13 4.83
CA PHE A 89 10.18 -6.52 5.25
C PHE A 89 9.75 -7.53 4.17
N ALA A 90 8.69 -7.24 3.42
CA ALA A 90 8.21 -8.16 2.40
C ALA A 90 9.01 -8.11 1.09
N VAL A 91 9.54 -6.94 0.72
CA VAL A 91 10.38 -6.73 -0.48
C VAL A 91 11.85 -7.01 -0.17
N GLY A 92 12.27 -6.88 1.10
CA GLY A 92 13.67 -6.98 1.52
C GLY A 92 14.54 -5.79 1.08
N LYS A 93 13.93 -4.67 0.66
CA LYS A 93 14.60 -3.47 0.15
C LYS A 93 13.95 -2.19 0.71
N ASN A 94 14.71 -1.10 0.79
CA ASN A 94 14.18 0.21 1.19
C ASN A 94 13.36 0.83 0.05
N ILE A 95 12.06 1.04 0.25
CA ILE A 95 11.17 1.59 -0.78
C ILE A 95 11.32 3.09 -1.03
N ARG A 96 11.93 3.84 -0.09
CA ARG A 96 12.22 5.27 -0.28
C ARG A 96 13.38 5.52 -1.24
N GLU A 97 14.22 4.51 -1.46
CA GLU A 97 15.45 4.59 -2.24
C GLU A 97 15.40 3.73 -3.51
N ILE A 98 14.21 3.37 -4.01
CA ILE A 98 14.08 2.74 -5.33
C ILE A 98 14.31 3.81 -6.41
N THR A 99 15.54 4.30 -6.50
CA THR A 99 16.10 4.88 -7.71
C THR A 99 16.77 3.74 -8.45
N GLU A 100 16.26 3.39 -9.63
CA GLU A 100 16.91 2.41 -10.51
C GLU A 100 18.39 2.80 -10.75
N PRO A 101 19.32 1.84 -10.86
CA PRO A 101 20.71 2.08 -11.24
C PRO A 101 20.86 2.56 -12.69
#